data_AF-A0AAV0YVK6-F1
#
_entry.id   AF-A0AAV0YVK6-F1
#
_cell.length_a   1.000
_cell.length_b   1.000
_cell.length_c   1.000
_cell.angle_alpha   90.00
_cell.angle_beta   90.00
_cell.angle_gamma   90.00
#
_symmetry.space_group_name_H-M   'P 1'
#
loop_
_entity.id
_entity.type
_entity.pdbx_description
1 polymer ?
#
loop_
_entity_poly.entity_id
_entity_poly.type
_entity_poly.pdbx_seq_one_letter_code
_entity_poly.pdbx_strand_id
1 'polypeptide(L)'
;MKTVYNAFIDDLSRSTWSKLLLHNHARPKAKFTAELLCHGKLPTKDKLVRFGIVQDSLCSLCEKEEESANHLFFSCSKTITVWMATLNWLGVSHKPLLWEDELKWILASTKVYRCWGNRKIRPNIARLMC
;
A
#
# COMPACT_ATOMS: atom_id res chain seq x y z
N MET A 1 10.31 21.08 5.34
CA MET A 1 9.36 20.10 4.75
C MET A 1 9.69 19.75 3.30
N LYS A 2 9.93 20.70 2.38
CA LYS A 2 10.32 20.39 0.97
C LYS A 2 11.61 19.58 0.82
N THR A 3 12.60 19.83 1.66
CA THR A 3 13.91 19.15 1.62
C THR A 3 13.82 17.66 1.93
N VAL A 4 13.07 17.29 2.98
CA VAL A 4 12.79 15.88 3.33
C VAL A 4 11.99 15.19 2.23
N TYR A 5 10.99 15.88 1.66
CA TYR A 5 10.20 15.36 0.55
C TYR A 5 11.04 15.12 -0.72
N ASN A 6 12.02 15.96 -1.02
CA ASN A 6 12.87 15.77 -2.19
C ASN A 6 13.89 14.64 -2.01
N ALA A 7 14.52 14.54 -0.84
CA ALA A 7 15.41 13.41 -0.51
C ALA A 7 14.67 12.06 -0.57
N PHE A 8 13.39 12.08 -0.20
CA PHE A 8 12.48 10.95 -0.30
C PHE A 8 12.16 10.55 -1.76
N ILE A 9 11.97 11.53 -2.66
CA ILE A 9 11.81 11.27 -4.11
C ILE A 9 13.08 10.64 -4.73
N ASP A 10 14.27 11.02 -4.24
CA ASP A 10 15.53 10.44 -4.71
C ASP A 10 15.72 8.99 -4.23
N ASP A 11 15.40 8.68 -2.96
CA ASP A 11 15.44 7.31 -2.42
C ASP A 11 14.43 6.40 -3.13
N LEU A 12 13.23 6.95 -3.39
CA LEU A 12 12.20 6.30 -4.20
C LEU A 12 12.76 5.81 -5.50
N SER A 13 13.53 6.60 -6.27
CA SER A 13 13.96 6.24 -7.63
C SER A 13 14.73 4.90 -7.76
N ARG A 14 15.24 4.33 -6.65
CA ARG A 14 16.13 3.17 -6.63
C ARG A 14 15.44 1.81 -6.49
N SER A 15 14.14 1.75 -6.16
CA SER A 15 13.44 0.48 -5.89
C SER A 15 12.64 -0.07 -7.10
N THR A 16 12.16 -1.31 -7.01
CA THR A 16 11.32 -1.92 -8.08
C THR A 16 9.90 -1.33 -8.10
N TRP A 17 9.37 -0.93 -6.94
CA TRP A 17 8.02 -0.37 -6.75
C TRP A 17 7.95 1.15 -6.92
N SER A 18 9.08 1.84 -7.06
CA SER A 18 9.21 3.29 -7.27
C SER A 18 8.29 3.82 -8.35
N LYS A 19 8.22 3.11 -9.48
CA LYS A 19 7.41 3.52 -10.62
C LYS A 19 5.91 3.45 -10.32
N LEU A 20 5.49 2.53 -9.44
CA LEU A 20 4.11 2.43 -8.96
C LEU A 20 3.76 3.59 -8.05
N LEU A 21 4.66 4.01 -7.17
CA LEU A 21 4.42 5.08 -6.20
C LEU A 21 4.55 6.48 -6.83
N LEU A 22 5.55 6.68 -7.70
CA LEU A 22 5.85 7.97 -8.33
C LEU A 22 4.79 8.38 -9.35
N HIS A 23 4.37 7.47 -10.25
CA HIS A 23 3.36 7.74 -11.28
C HIS A 23 1.91 7.63 -10.79
N ASN A 24 1.70 7.44 -9.48
CA ASN A 24 0.37 7.45 -8.89
C ASN A 24 -0.17 8.90 -8.79
N HIS A 25 -1.46 9.12 -8.98
CA HIS A 25 -2.12 10.41 -8.71
C HIS A 25 -2.56 10.57 -7.24
N ALA A 26 -2.20 9.61 -6.38
CA ALA A 26 -2.44 9.65 -4.94
C ALA A 26 -1.91 10.93 -4.30
N ARG A 27 -2.55 11.34 -3.19
CA ARG A 27 -2.09 12.47 -2.40
C ARG A 27 -0.65 12.18 -1.91
N PRO A 28 0.22 13.20 -1.79
CA PRO A 28 1.59 13.00 -1.29
C PRO A 28 1.68 12.24 0.02
N LYS A 29 0.71 12.42 0.93
CA LYS A 29 0.62 11.65 2.19
C LYS A 29 0.41 10.15 1.96
N ALA A 30 -0.48 9.77 1.05
CA ALA A 30 -0.72 8.36 0.73
C ALA A 30 0.49 7.72 0.07
N LYS A 31 1.16 8.44 -0.84
CA LYS A 31 2.45 8.01 -1.43
C LYS A 31 3.51 7.80 -0.35
N PHE A 32 3.59 8.73 0.61
CA PHE A 32 4.53 8.65 1.71
C PHE A 32 4.31 7.41 2.58
N THR A 33 3.07 7.18 2.98
CA THR A 33 2.68 5.98 3.75
C THR A 33 2.93 4.69 2.98
N ALA A 34 2.60 4.65 1.68
CA ALA A 34 2.80 3.48 0.85
C ALA A 34 4.28 3.12 0.69
N GLU A 35 5.18 4.10 0.61
CA GLU A 35 6.60 3.82 0.61
C GLU A 35 7.10 3.27 1.96
N LEU A 36 6.69 3.89 3.07
CA LEU A 36 7.04 3.36 4.39
C LEU A 36 6.55 1.92 4.56
N LEU A 37 5.40 1.58 3.99
CA LEU A 37 4.90 0.21 3.91
C LEU A 37 5.82 -0.67 3.06
N CYS A 38 6.16 -0.25 1.83
CA CYS A 38 7.06 -0.98 0.93
C CYS A 38 8.44 -1.25 1.52
N HIS A 39 9.01 -0.28 2.24
CA HIS A 39 10.30 -0.41 2.90
C HIS A 39 10.22 -1.10 4.27
N GLY A 40 9.04 -1.52 4.72
CA GLY A 40 8.86 -2.09 6.05
C GLY A 40 9.21 -1.11 7.18
N LYS A 41 9.14 0.20 6.93
CA LYS A 41 9.47 1.29 7.86
C LYS A 41 8.23 1.91 8.53
N LEU A 42 7.03 1.41 8.23
CA LEU A 42 5.81 1.91 8.87
C LEU A 42 5.85 1.71 10.40
N PRO A 43 5.53 2.73 11.22
CA PRO A 43 5.52 2.64 12.67
C PRO A 43 4.23 1.96 13.15
N THR A 44 4.22 0.64 13.12
CA THR A 44 3.13 -0.21 13.64
C THR A 44 3.35 -0.54 15.11
N LYS A 45 2.29 -0.82 15.87
CA LYS A 45 2.44 -1.11 17.31
C LYS A 45 3.39 -2.28 17.59
N ASP A 46 3.46 -3.32 16.74
CA ASP A 46 4.46 -4.39 16.91
C ASP A 46 5.90 -3.86 17.01
N LYS A 47 6.24 -2.83 16.24
CA LYS A 47 7.57 -2.18 16.31
C LYS A 47 7.68 -1.23 17.49
N LEU A 48 6.62 -0.47 17.79
CA LEU A 48 6.63 0.45 18.92
C LEU A 48 6.76 -0.28 20.27
N VAL A 49 6.15 -1.46 20.40
CA VAL A 49 6.32 -2.35 21.56
C VAL A 49 7.76 -2.84 21.66
N ARG A 50 8.38 -3.24 20.55
CA ARG A 50 9.81 -3.63 20.53
C ARG A 50 10.74 -2.50 20.96
N PHE A 51 10.38 -1.24 20.66
CA PHE A 51 11.12 -0.07 21.11
C PHE A 51 10.76 0.41 22.52
N GLY A 52 9.82 -0.26 23.21
CA GLY A 52 9.38 0.11 24.56
C GLY A 52 8.59 1.42 24.64
N ILE A 53 8.07 1.91 23.51
CA ILE A 53 7.32 3.18 23.43
C ILE A 53 5.86 2.97 23.87
N VAL A 54 5.29 1.82 23.52
CA VAL A 54 3.91 1.44 23.88
C VAL A 54 3.91 0.05 24.50
N GLN A 55 2.95 -0.22 25.39
CA GLN A 55 2.79 -1.54 26.04
C GLN A 55 1.78 -2.44 25.32
N ASP A 56 0.84 -1.84 24.57
CA ASP A 56 -0.21 -2.56 23.86
C ASP A 56 0.18 -2.84 22.40
N SER A 57 0.09 -4.11 21.99
CA SER A 57 0.32 -4.56 20.62
C SER A 57 -0.96 -4.65 19.79
N LEU A 58 -2.16 -4.47 20.35
CA LEU A 58 -3.43 -4.68 19.65
C LEU A 58 -3.67 -3.65 18.55
N CYS A 59 -4.16 -4.10 17.40
CA CYS A 59 -4.54 -3.27 16.27
C CYS A 59 -5.55 -2.20 16.66
N SER A 60 -5.21 -0.94 16.36
CA SER A 60 -6.02 0.22 16.70
C SER A 60 -7.38 0.28 15.98
N LEU A 61 -7.59 -0.55 14.96
CA LEU A 61 -8.84 -0.59 14.17
C LEU A 61 -9.79 -1.70 14.62
N CYS A 62 -9.26 -2.90 14.87
CA CYS A 62 -10.08 -4.06 15.19
C CYS A 62 -10.04 -4.46 16.66
N GLU A 63 -9.00 -4.04 17.40
CA GLU A 63 -8.76 -4.33 18.82
C GLU A 63 -8.78 -5.83 19.17
N LYS A 64 -8.52 -6.70 18.19
CA LYS A 64 -8.65 -8.17 18.31
C LYS A 64 -7.36 -8.94 18.10
N GLU A 65 -6.49 -8.43 17.24
CA GLU A 65 -5.23 -9.07 16.84
C GLU A 65 -4.10 -8.04 16.93
N GLU A 66 -2.85 -8.51 16.98
CA GLU A 66 -1.68 -7.63 17.02
C GLU A 66 -1.53 -6.78 15.75
N GLU A 67 -1.17 -5.51 15.93
CA GLU A 67 -0.95 -4.57 14.84
C GLU A 67 0.39 -4.83 14.17
N SER A 68 0.34 -5.51 13.03
CA SER A 68 1.42 -5.54 12.06
C SER A 68 1.03 -4.78 10.80
N ALA A 69 1.99 -4.44 9.95
CA ALA A 69 1.68 -3.81 8.65
C ALA A 69 0.79 -4.73 7.78
N ASN A 70 1.03 -6.04 7.82
CA ASN A 70 0.19 -7.02 7.14
C ASN A 70 -1.23 -7.04 7.71
N HIS A 71 -1.36 -7.03 9.03
CA HIS A 71 -2.67 -7.00 9.66
C HIS A 71 -3.40 -5.70 9.33
N LEU A 72 -2.77 -4.55 9.58
CA LEU A 72 -3.38 -3.23 9.39
C LEU A 72 -3.94 -3.02 7.99
N PHE A 73 -3.24 -3.48 6.94
CA PHE A 73 -3.65 -3.27 5.55
C PHE A 73 -4.41 -4.45 4.92
N PHE A 74 -4.09 -5.70 5.24
CA PHE A 74 -4.53 -6.84 4.44
C PHE A 74 -5.35 -7.89 5.18
N SER A 75 -5.16 -8.07 6.50
CA SER A 75 -5.94 -9.06 7.27
C SER A 75 -6.93 -8.44 8.27
N CYS A 76 -6.83 -7.14 8.57
CA CYS A 76 -7.72 -6.47 9.51
C CYS A 76 -9.16 -6.47 8.98
N SER A 77 -10.10 -6.95 9.79
CA SER A 77 -11.53 -6.99 9.44
C SER A 77 -12.08 -5.64 8.97
N LYS A 78 -11.65 -4.52 9.58
CA LYS A 78 -12.07 -3.16 9.19
C LYS A 78 -11.51 -2.76 7.83
N THR A 79 -10.22 -3.00 7.60
CA THR A 79 -9.54 -2.60 6.37
C THR A 79 -9.94 -3.48 5.19
N ILE A 80 -10.15 -4.79 5.40
CA ILE A 80 -10.66 -5.71 4.39
C ILE A 80 -12.00 -5.23 3.83
N THR A 81 -12.91 -4.74 4.67
CA THR A 81 -14.20 -4.22 4.20
C THR A 81 -14.01 -3.06 3.21
N VAL A 82 -13.08 -2.15 3.51
CA VAL A 82 -12.75 -1.02 2.62
C VAL A 82 -12.09 -1.50 1.32
N TRP A 83 -11.16 -2.45 1.41
CA TRP A 83 -10.52 -3.05 0.24
C TRP A 83 -11.52 -3.72 -0.69
N MET A 84 -12.40 -4.57 -0.16
CA MET A 84 -13.42 -5.26 -0.96
C MET A 84 -14.37 -4.27 -1.62
N ALA A 85 -14.82 -3.23 -0.91
CA ALA A 85 -15.66 -2.19 -1.48
C ALA A 85 -14.95 -1.44 -2.62
N THR A 86 -13.65 -1.13 -2.43
CA THR A 86 -12.83 -0.43 -3.41
C THR A 86 -12.56 -1.30 -4.65
N LEU A 87 -12.21 -2.57 -4.46
CA LEU A 87 -11.99 -3.54 -5.54
C LEU A 87 -13.27 -3.79 -6.34
N ASN A 88 -14.41 -3.92 -5.66
CA ASN A 88 -15.72 -4.03 -6.29
C ASN A 88 -16.05 -2.76 -7.11
N TRP A 89 -15.79 -1.57 -6.57
CA TRP A 89 -15.97 -0.31 -7.29
C TRP A 89 -15.07 -0.21 -8.54
N LEU A 90 -13.88 -0.80 -8.50
CA LEU A 90 -12.96 -0.87 -9.63
C LEU A 90 -13.25 -2.02 -10.60
N GLY A 91 -14.22 -2.88 -10.31
CA GLY A 91 -14.55 -4.07 -11.11
C GLY A 91 -13.46 -5.13 -11.09
N VAL A 92 -12.61 -5.16 -10.05
CA VAL A 92 -11.51 -6.09 -9.90
C VAL A 92 -11.91 -7.23 -8.97
N SER A 93 -11.96 -8.45 -9.51
CA SER A 93 -12.15 -9.66 -8.69
C SER A 93 -10.81 -10.13 -8.14
N HIS A 94 -10.37 -9.52 -7.04
CA HIS A 94 -9.15 -9.89 -6.32
C HIS A 94 -9.45 -9.99 -4.82
N LYS A 95 -8.77 -10.90 -4.12
CA LYS A 95 -8.89 -11.01 -2.67
C LYS A 95 -7.57 -10.54 -2.05
N PRO A 96 -7.61 -9.58 -1.11
CA PRO A 96 -6.40 -9.15 -0.41
C PRO A 96 -5.65 -10.34 0.21
N LEU A 97 -4.38 -10.49 -0.15
CA LEU A 97 -3.41 -11.46 0.37
C LEU A 97 -2.36 -10.73 1.23
N LEU A 98 -1.36 -11.47 1.73
CA LEU A 98 -0.21 -10.88 2.41
C LEU A 98 0.51 -9.87 1.49
N TRP A 99 1.17 -8.89 2.10
CA TRP A 99 1.83 -7.79 1.38
C TRP A 99 2.73 -8.24 0.22
N GLU A 100 3.50 -9.31 0.40
CA GLU A 100 4.41 -9.81 -0.63
C GLU A 100 3.68 -10.34 -1.86
N ASP A 101 2.54 -10.99 -1.66
CA ASP A 101 1.74 -11.54 -2.75
C ASP A 101 0.91 -10.46 -3.44
N GLU A 102 0.44 -9.46 -2.67
CA GLU A 102 -0.16 -8.24 -3.21
C GLU A 102 0.81 -7.46 -4.10
N LEU A 103 2.06 -7.27 -3.65
CA LEU A 103 3.08 -6.60 -4.45
C LEU A 103 3.34 -7.33 -5.77
N LYS A 104 3.46 -8.66 -5.73
CA LYS A 104 3.64 -9.48 -6.95
C LYS A 104 2.43 -9.33 -7.88
N TRP A 105 1.21 -9.37 -7.34
CA TRP A 105 -0.01 -9.20 -8.12
C TRP A 105 -0.10 -7.80 -8.75
N ILE A 106 0.20 -6.74 -8.01
CA ILE A 106 0.22 -5.34 -8.51
C ILE A 106 1.29 -5.18 -9.61
N LEU A 107 2.49 -5.72 -9.39
CA LEU A 107 3.59 -5.67 -10.36
C LEU A 107 3.27 -6.47 -11.63
N ALA A 108 2.58 -7.61 -11.51
CA ALA A 108 2.10 -8.39 -12.66
C ALA A 108 1.00 -7.63 -13.42
N SER A 109 0.05 -7.04 -12.70
CA SER A 109 -1.09 -6.33 -13.27
C SER A 109 -0.73 -5.00 -13.92
N THR A 110 0.45 -4.44 -13.62
CA THR A 110 0.96 -3.19 -14.21
C THR A 110 1.77 -3.39 -15.50
N LYS A 111 2.13 -4.63 -15.90
CA LYS A 111 2.80 -4.90 -17.18
C LYS A 111 1.89 -4.78 -18.41
N VAL A 112 0.57 -4.75 -18.23
CA VAL A 112 -0.42 -4.67 -19.34
C VAL A 112 -0.39 -3.32 -20.07
N TYR A 113 0.23 -2.27 -19.50
CA TYR A 113 0.29 -0.93 -20.12
C TYR A 113 1.34 -0.77 -21.23
N ARG A 114 2.16 -1.80 -21.55
CA ARG A 114 3.27 -1.65 -22.51
C ARG A 114 2.89 -1.92 -23.98
N CYS A 115 1.70 -2.44 -24.25
CA CYS A 115 1.21 -2.64 -25.61
C CYS A 115 -0.16 -1.98 -25.79
N TRP A 116 -0.30 -1.34 -26.95
CA TRP A 116 -1.55 -0.90 -27.59
C TRP A 116 -2.07 0.52 -27.34
N GLY A 117 -1.86 1.35 -28.36
CA GLY A 117 -2.80 2.39 -28.72
C GLY A 117 -4.17 1.81 -29.10
N ASN A 118 -5.18 2.66 -28.95
CA ASN A 118 -6.57 2.54 -29.40
C ASN A 118 -7.47 1.45 -28.78
N ARG A 119 -8.44 1.97 -28.01
CA ARG A 119 -9.76 1.44 -27.58
C ARG A 119 -9.91 0.85 -26.16
N LYS A 120 -10.55 1.70 -25.33
CA LYS A 120 -11.60 1.48 -24.30
C LYS A 120 -11.37 0.49 -23.12
N ILE A 121 -11.12 1.13 -21.97
CA ILE A 121 -11.64 0.88 -20.59
C ILE A 121 -10.94 -0.17 -19.68
N ARG A 122 -10.10 0.37 -18.76
CA ARG A 122 -9.76 0.06 -17.33
C ARG A 122 -9.56 -1.39 -16.85
N PRO A 123 -8.51 -1.66 -16.04
CA PRO A 123 -8.59 -1.34 -14.61
C PRO A 123 -7.46 -0.43 -14.11
N ASN A 124 -7.88 0.65 -13.44
CA ASN A 124 -7.01 1.67 -12.86
C ASN A 124 -6.47 1.18 -11.50
N ILE A 125 -5.72 0.08 -11.48
CA ILE A 125 -5.08 -0.51 -10.28
C ILE A 125 -4.13 0.48 -9.59
N ALA A 126 -3.63 1.49 -10.33
CA ALA A 126 -2.89 2.61 -9.76
C ALA A 126 -3.69 3.40 -8.70
N ARG A 127 -5.02 3.29 -8.65
CA ARG A 127 -5.85 3.90 -7.60
C ARG A 127 -5.94 3.11 -6.29
N LEU A 128 -5.47 1.86 -6.24
CA LEU A 128 -5.55 1.04 -5.02
C LEU A 128 -4.65 1.55 -3.88
N MET A 129 -3.71 2.47 -4.17
CA MET A 129 -2.88 3.14 -3.16
C MET A 129 -3.18 4.66 -3.03
N CYS A 130 -4.37 5.11 -3.44
CA CYS A 130 -4.82 6.50 -3.27
C CYS A 130 -5.56 6.71 -1.95
#